data_AF-A0A2D9D944-F1
#
_entry.id   AF-A0A2D9D944-F1
#
_cell.length_a   1.000
_cell.length_b   1.000
_cell.length_c   1.000
_cell.angle_alpha   90.00
_cell.angle_beta   90.00
_cell.angle_gamma   90.00
#
_symmetry.space_group_name_H-M   'P 1'
#
loop_
_entity.id
_entity.type
_entity.pdbx_description
1 polymer ?
#
loop_
_entity_poly.entity_id
_entity_poly.type
_entity_poly.pdbx_seq_one_letter_code
_entity_poly.pdbx_strand_id
1 'polypeptide(L)'
;IVHYNLVEIKGEENDKYALGIGGRQKITKRISLNSEYFYQLNDDKQNNNVLSLGFDIETGGHVFQLHLSNSSAMIDPEFITKTNGEWLNGDVYFGFNISRVFTIHN
;
A
#
# COMPACT_ATOMS: atom_id res chain seq x y z
N ILE A 1 8.59 2.84 10.81
CA ILE A 1 8.21 2.10 12.02
C ILE A 1 6.71 2.14 12.15
N VAL A 2 6.08 1.01 12.45
CA VAL A 2 4.66 0.89 12.79
C VAL A 2 4.60 0.30 14.19
N HIS A 3 3.87 0.94 15.10
CA HIS A 3 3.73 0.48 16.48
C HIS A 3 2.30 -0.05 16.70
N TYR A 4 2.20 -1.22 17.34
CA TYR A 4 0.94 -1.83 17.75
C TYR A 4 0.84 -1.88 19.27
N ASN A 5 -0.23 -1.28 19.83
CA ASN A 5 -0.51 -1.37 21.27
C ASN A 5 -0.88 -2.79 21.72
N LEU A 6 -1.50 -3.57 20.82
CA LEU A 6 -1.90 -4.95 21.05
C LEU A 6 -1.42 -5.81 19.88
N VAL A 7 -0.69 -6.87 20.19
CA VAL A 7 -0.24 -7.88 19.23
C VAL A 7 -1.13 -9.12 19.31
N GLU A 8 -1.28 -9.82 18.19
CA GLU A 8 -2.18 -10.97 18.08
C GLU A 8 -1.51 -12.25 18.59
N ILE A 9 -0.18 -12.36 18.45
CA ILE A 9 0.59 -13.56 18.78
C ILE A 9 1.50 -13.30 19.97
N LYS A 10 1.52 -14.25 20.91
CA LYS A 10 2.40 -14.18 22.08
C LYS A 10 3.86 -14.30 21.66
N GLY A 11 4.65 -13.25 21.94
CA GLY A 11 6.06 -13.16 21.56
C GLY A 11 6.33 -12.34 20.30
N GLU A 12 5.28 -11.82 19.65
CA GLU A 12 5.41 -10.83 18.59
C GLU A 12 5.84 -9.47 19.16
N GLU A 13 6.76 -8.81 18.47
CA GLU A 13 7.19 -7.45 18.84
C GLU A 13 6.11 -6.42 18.49
N ASN A 14 5.92 -5.45 19.40
CA ASN A 14 5.00 -4.33 19.18
C ASN A 14 5.46 -3.39 18.05
N ASP A 15 6.77 -3.29 17.82
CA ASP A 15 7.37 -2.41 16.82
C ASP A 15 7.74 -3.18 15.56
N LYS A 16 7.17 -2.74 14.43
CA LYS A 16 7.45 -3.30 13.12
C LYS A 16 8.24 -2.30 12.26
N TYR A 17 9.25 -2.80 11.57
CA TYR A 17 10.18 -2.05 10.76
C TYR A 17 10.12 -2.56 9.32
N ALA A 18 9.99 -1.62 8.37
CA ALA A 18 10.01 -1.92 6.96
C ALA A 18 10.75 -0.81 6.21
N LEU A 19 11.40 -1.19 5.11
CA LEU A 19 12.01 -0.27 4.16
C LEU A 19 11.16 -0.22 2.90
N GLY A 20 10.62 0.95 2.59
CA GLY A 20 9.80 1.19 1.41
C GLY A 20 10.59 1.86 0.28
N ILE A 21 10.33 1.43 -0.96
CA ILE A 21 10.68 2.16 -2.17
C ILE A 21 9.44 2.32 -3.04
N GLY A 22 9.25 3.52 -3.58
CA GLY A 22 8.12 3.86 -4.43
C GLY A 22 8.57 4.55 -5.70
N GLY A 23 7.83 4.33 -6.77
CA GLY A 23 8.05 4.94 -8.07
C GLY A 23 6.74 5.45 -8.65
N ARG A 24 6.78 6.62 -9.27
CA ARG A 24 5.64 7.21 -9.99
C ARG A 24 6.10 7.78 -11.32
N GLN A 25 5.45 7.35 -12.40
CA GLN A 25 5.73 7.83 -13.75
C GLN A 25 4.44 8.30 -14.42
N LYS A 26 4.42 9.54 -14.90
CA LYS A 26 3.33 10.02 -15.75
C LYS A 26 3.43 9.37 -17.12
N ILE A 27 2.36 8.70 -17.54
CA ILE A 27 2.22 8.13 -18.88
C ILE A 27 1.56 9.15 -19.81
N THR A 28 0.57 9.89 -19.28
CA THR A 28 -0.06 11.02 -19.96
C THR A 28 -0.22 12.19 -18.99
N LYS A 29 -0.81 13.29 -19.46
CA LYS A 29 -1.17 14.42 -18.57
C LYS A 29 -2.13 14.02 -17.45
N ARG A 30 -2.94 12.97 -17.65
CA ARG A 30 -4.02 12.55 -16.73
C ARG A 30 -3.86 11.14 -16.17
N ILE A 31 -2.80 10.42 -16.58
CA ILE A 31 -2.57 9.03 -16.17
C ILE A 31 -1.15 8.91 -15.64
N SER A 32 -0.98 8.42 -14.41
CA SER A 32 0.31 7.98 -13.88
C SER A 32 0.28 6.51 -13.53
N LEU A 33 1.40 5.82 -13.76
CA LEU A 33 1.69 4.50 -13.23
C LEU A 33 2.45 4.67 -11.91
N ASN A 34 2.07 3.88 -10.92
CA ASN A 34 2.63 3.87 -9.58
C ASN A 34 3.08 2.44 -9.23
N SER A 35 4.18 2.33 -8.52
CA SER A 35 4.67 1.06 -7.98
C SER A 35 5.26 1.27 -6.61
N GLU A 36 4.96 0.38 -5.68
CA GLU A 36 5.47 0.44 -4.31
C GLU A 36 5.96 -0.94 -3.89
N TYR A 37 7.08 -0.96 -3.18
CA TYR A 37 7.63 -2.17 -2.59
C TYR A 37 8.06 -1.91 -1.15
N PHE A 38 7.64 -2.75 -0.23
CA PHE A 38 8.03 -2.69 1.18
C PHE A 38 8.71 -3.99 1.58
N TYR A 39 9.97 -3.86 2.01
CA TYR A 39 10.77 -4.95 2.55
C TYR A 39 10.64 -5.01 4.07
N GLN A 40 10.20 -6.14 4.62
CA GLN A 40 10.11 -6.35 6.07
C GLN A 40 11.51 -6.51 6.67
N LEU A 41 11.79 -5.78 7.75
CA LEU A 41 13.06 -5.84 8.47
C LEU A 41 12.96 -6.63 9.79
N ASN A 42 11.76 -6.98 10.25
CA ASN A 42 11.58 -7.77 11.47
C ASN A 42 12.06 -9.22 11.28
N ASP A 43 12.71 -9.76 12.32
CA ASP A 43 13.29 -11.10 12.32
C ASP A 43 12.25 -12.22 12.36
N ASP A 44 11.02 -11.92 12.77
CA ASP A 44 9.96 -12.89 13.00
C ASP A 44 9.37 -13.48 11.71
N LYS A 45 9.70 -12.92 10.53
CA LYS A 45 9.29 -13.38 9.17
C LYS A 45 7.81 -13.79 9.04
N GLN A 46 6.95 -13.23 9.89
CA GLN A 46 5.54 -13.62 9.95
C GLN A 46 4.76 -13.07 8.77
N ASN A 47 5.25 -11.97 8.19
CA ASN A 47 4.60 -11.25 7.11
C ASN A 47 5.51 -11.14 5.89
N ASN A 48 4.88 -11.10 4.73
CA ASN A 48 5.52 -11.02 3.44
C ASN A 48 5.90 -9.58 3.08
N ASN A 49 6.88 -9.48 2.18
CA ASN A 49 7.16 -8.23 1.51
C ASN A 49 5.97 -7.81 0.67
N VAL A 50 5.75 -6.51 0.57
CA VAL A 50 4.63 -5.94 -0.18
C VAL A 50 5.12 -5.51 -1.53
N LEU A 51 4.39 -5.87 -2.58
CA LEU A 51 4.51 -5.26 -3.90
C LEU A 51 3.13 -4.78 -4.32
N SER A 52 3.05 -3.52 -4.77
CA SER A 52 1.85 -2.96 -5.36
C SER A 52 2.17 -2.25 -6.67
N LEU A 53 1.26 -2.40 -7.63
CA LEU A 53 1.26 -1.71 -8.90
C LEU A 53 -0.10 -1.06 -9.09
N GLY A 54 -0.14 0.19 -9.52
CA GLY A 54 -1.39 0.91 -9.70
C GLY A 54 -1.29 2.02 -10.72
N PHE A 55 -2.42 2.62 -11.03
CA PHE A 55 -2.48 3.82 -11.83
C PHE A 55 -3.47 4.81 -11.26
N ASP A 56 -3.14 6.09 -11.41
CA ASP A 56 -4.03 7.19 -11.08
C ASP A 56 -4.62 7.77 -12.36
N ILE A 57 -5.91 8.09 -12.34
CA ILE A 57 -6.63 8.80 -13.39
C ILE A 57 -7.16 10.12 -12.83
N GLU A 58 -6.63 11.22 -13.36
CA GLU A 58 -7.02 12.57 -12.96
C GLU A 58 -8.13 13.12 -13.87
N THR A 59 -9.28 13.40 -13.28
CA THR A 59 -10.46 13.97 -13.94
C THR A 59 -10.81 15.34 -13.38
N GLY A 60 -9.95 16.34 -13.62
CA GLY A 60 -10.26 17.77 -13.44
C GLY A 60 -10.82 18.19 -12.07
N GLY A 61 -10.68 17.36 -11.04
CA GLY A 61 -11.37 17.51 -9.75
C GLY A 61 -11.42 16.22 -8.94
N HIS A 62 -11.41 15.05 -9.59
CA HIS A 62 -11.21 13.76 -8.91
C HIS A 62 -9.88 13.13 -9.34
N VAL A 63 -9.27 12.36 -8.45
CA VAL A 63 -8.22 11.41 -8.77
C VAL A 63 -8.73 10.03 -8.39
N PHE A 64 -8.93 9.19 -9.39
CA PHE A 64 -9.27 7.78 -9.22
C PHE A 64 -7.98 6.99 -9.16
N GLN A 65 -7.78 6.23 -8.09
CA GLN A 65 -6.60 5.41 -7.90
C GLN A 65 -7.02 3.95 -7.92
N LEU A 66 -6.41 3.17 -8.80
CA LEU A 66 -6.63 1.73 -8.92
C LEU A 66 -5.30 1.05 -8.67
N HIS A 67 -5.26 0.05 -7.80
CA HIS A 67 -4.03 -0.67 -7.51
C HIS A 67 -4.28 -2.16 -7.31
N LEU A 68 -3.27 -2.94 -7.65
CA LEU A 68 -3.16 -4.36 -7.39
C LEU A 68 -2.02 -4.58 -6.40
N SER A 69 -2.23 -5.42 -5.40
CA SER A 69 -1.22 -5.76 -4.40
C SER A 69 -1.39 -7.19 -3.90
N ASN A 70 -0.34 -7.77 -3.33
CA ASN A 70 -0.44 -8.97 -2.52
C ASN A 70 -0.89 -8.69 -1.07
N SER A 71 -1.13 -7.43 -0.71
CA SER A 71 -1.76 -7.06 0.55
C SER A 71 -3.28 -6.97 0.41
N SER A 72 -4.01 -7.57 1.36
CA SER A 72 -5.46 -7.44 1.46
C SER A 72 -5.91 -6.16 2.17
N ALA A 73 -5.00 -5.52 2.91
CA ALA A 73 -5.26 -4.27 3.60
C ALA A 73 -5.01 -3.07 2.68
N MET A 74 -5.71 -1.97 2.94
CA MET A 74 -5.56 -0.72 2.19
C MET A 74 -5.24 0.48 3.10
N ILE A 75 -4.90 0.20 4.36
CA ILE A 75 -4.44 1.19 5.35
C ILE A 75 -2.96 0.97 5.62
N ASP A 76 -2.18 2.05 5.69
CA ASP A 76 -0.71 1.98 5.73
C ASP A 76 -0.14 1.00 6.77
N PRO A 77 -0.61 0.96 8.03
CA PRO A 77 -0.03 0.05 9.02
C PRO A 77 -0.16 -1.42 8.60
N GLU A 78 -1.36 -1.84 8.21
CA GLU A 78 -1.61 -3.24 7.85
C GLU A 78 -1.12 -3.58 6.45
N PHE A 79 -1.24 -2.62 5.53
CA PHE A 79 -0.71 -2.74 4.17
C PHE A 79 0.79 -3.04 4.23
N ILE A 80 1.54 -2.26 5.02
CA ILE A 80 2.98 -2.41 5.15
C ILE A 80 3.32 -3.64 5.99
N THR A 81 2.77 -3.81 7.20
CA THR A 81 3.32 -4.79 8.17
C THR A 81 2.47 -6.04 8.39
N LYS A 82 1.27 -6.15 7.80
CA LYS A 82 0.38 -7.32 7.96
C LYS A 82 0.02 -7.99 6.63
N THR A 83 0.90 -7.92 5.64
CA THR A 83 0.71 -8.59 4.35
C THR A 83 1.08 -10.06 4.45
N ASN A 84 0.13 -10.96 4.12
CA ASN A 84 0.35 -12.41 4.11
C ASN A 84 0.25 -13.03 2.70
N GLY A 85 -0.24 -12.30 1.70
CA GLY A 85 -0.38 -12.82 0.35
C GLY A 85 0.95 -12.91 -0.40
N GLU A 86 1.03 -13.81 -1.36
CA GLU A 86 2.16 -13.98 -2.28
C GLU A 86 1.74 -13.85 -3.75
N TRP A 87 2.35 -12.91 -4.47
CA TRP A 87 2.08 -12.68 -5.90
C TRP A 87 2.23 -13.96 -6.75
N LEU A 88 3.25 -14.77 -6.47
CA LEU A 88 3.54 -15.99 -7.24
C LEU A 88 2.54 -17.12 -6.97
N ASN A 89 1.83 -17.06 -5.84
CA ASN A 89 0.74 -18.00 -5.52
C ASN A 89 -0.62 -17.49 -6.00
N GLY A 90 -0.67 -16.33 -6.65
CA GLY A 90 -1.89 -15.75 -7.20
C GLY A 90 -2.68 -14.89 -6.21
N ASP A 91 -2.12 -14.57 -5.05
CA ASP A 91 -2.75 -13.64 -4.10
C ASP A 91 -2.64 -12.21 -4.63
N VAL A 92 -3.67 -11.79 -5.38
CA VAL A 92 -3.76 -10.46 -5.96
C VAL A 92 -5.07 -9.81 -5.54
N TYR A 93 -4.95 -8.77 -4.74
CA TYR A 93 -6.05 -7.96 -4.24
C TYR A 93 -6.15 -6.68 -5.06
N PHE A 94 -7.38 -6.29 -5.39
CA PHE A 94 -7.69 -5.04 -6.07
C PHE A 94 -8.15 -4.00 -5.05
N GLY A 95 -7.49 -2.84 -5.04
CA GLY A 95 -7.83 -1.71 -4.21
C GLY A 95 -8.20 -0.48 -5.03
N PHE A 96 -9.03 0.37 -4.44
CA PHE A 96 -9.61 1.53 -5.09
C PHE A 96 -9.75 2.70 -4.12
N ASN A 97 -9.24 3.86 -4.52
CA ASN A 97 -9.41 5.11 -3.80
C ASN A 97 -9.92 6.21 -4.73
N ILE A 98 -10.69 7.16 -4.18
CA ILE A 98 -11.05 8.40 -4.87
C ILE A 98 -10.68 9.55 -3.95
N SER A 99 -9.87 10.48 -4.45
CA SER A 99 -9.65 11.76 -3.78
C SER A 99 -10.28 12.89 -4.59
N ARG A 100 -10.78 13.90 -3.88
CA ARG A 100 -11.38 15.11 -4.47
C ARG A 100 -10.91 16.33 -3.70
N VAL A 101 -10.45 17.34 -4.43
CA VAL A 101 -10.11 18.64 -3.87
C VAL A 101 -11.31 19.57 -4.06
N PHE A 102 -11.82 20.12 -2.95
CA PHE A 102 -12.90 21.10 -2.96
C PHE A 102 -12.33 22.50 -2.80
N THR A 103 -12.45 23.33 -3.83
CA THR A 103 -12.11 24.75 -3.72
C THR A 103 -13.35 25.52 -3.27
N ILE A 104 -13.33 26.02 -2.05
CA ILE A 104 -14.37 26.92 -1.52
C ILE A 104 -14.07 28.32 -2.08
N HIS A 105 -15.03 28.89 -2.82
CA HIS A 105 -14.97 30.28 -3.25
C HIS A 105 -15.86 31.12 -2.32
N ASN A 106 -15.33 32.25 -1.85
CA ASN A 106 -16.09 33.25 -1.08
C ASN A 106 -16.99 34.08 -1.99
#